data_AF-A0AA42ZSP2-F1
#
_entry.id   AF-A0AA42ZSP2-F1
#
_cell.length_a   1.000
_cell.length_b   1.000
_cell.length_c   1.000
_cell.angle_alpha   90.00
_cell.angle_beta   90.00
_cell.angle_gamma   90.00
#
_symmetry.space_group_name_H-M   'P 1'
#
loop_
_entity.id
_entity.type
_entity.pdbx_description
1 polymer ?
#
loop_
_entity_poly.entity_id
_entity_poly.type
_entity_poly.pdbx_seq_one_letter_code
_entity_poly.pdbx_strand_id
1 'polypeptide(L)'
;MTIRTSKKTVTFRRPFVLGGLDEVLPAGTYSVETDEELLEGISFPAYRRMLTLIHLHAKPGHPGLTQTLTIDPNELDAALKRDQALAEIPVGRNGSQKTLKGTRESRREEADRQAIERGEDEGMIVHPG
;
A
#
# COMPACT_ATOMS: atom_id res chain seq x y z
N MET A 1 -10.37 28.73 -8.55
CA MET A 1 -9.87 27.64 -7.70
C MET A 1 -10.99 27.30 -6.73
N THR A 2 -11.63 26.16 -6.94
CA THR A 2 -12.75 25.71 -6.10
C THR A 2 -12.21 24.67 -5.13
N ILE A 3 -11.94 25.08 -3.89
CA ILE A 3 -11.48 24.19 -2.80
C ILE A 3 -12.69 23.79 -1.97
N ARG A 4 -12.85 22.49 -1.72
CA ARG A 4 -13.86 21.93 -0.83
C ARG A 4 -13.16 21.21 0.32
N THR A 5 -13.48 21.61 1.55
CA THR A 5 -13.06 20.89 2.75
C THR A 5 -14.11 19.84 3.11
N SER A 6 -13.69 18.58 3.22
CA SER A 6 -14.50 17.46 3.65
C SER A 6 -14.09 17.02 5.06
N LYS A 7 -15.03 16.93 6.00
CA LYS A 7 -14.76 16.48 7.38
C LYS A 7 -15.27 15.07 7.60
N LYS A 8 -14.45 14.23 8.23
CA LYS A 8 -14.76 12.84 8.58
C LYS A 8 -14.30 12.54 10.00
N THR A 9 -15.01 11.62 10.65
CA THR A 9 -14.58 11.05 11.93
C THR A 9 -13.96 9.67 11.70
N VAL A 10 -12.80 9.41 12.31
CA VAL A 10 -12.12 8.11 12.29
C VAL A 10 -11.89 7.62 13.71
N THR A 11 -12.03 6.33 13.95
CA THR A 11 -11.82 5.73 15.28
C THR A 11 -10.66 4.75 15.20
N PHE A 12 -9.63 4.99 16.01
CA PHE A 12 -8.53 4.07 16.25
C PHE A 12 -8.80 3.29 17.52
N ARG A 13 -8.79 1.96 17.44
CA ARG A 13 -9.04 1.08 18.59
C ARG A 13 -7.82 0.95 19.48
N ARG A 14 -6.64 1.28 18.96
CA ARG A 14 -5.36 1.19 19.67
C ARG A 14 -4.51 2.43 19.49
N PRO A 15 -3.48 2.61 20.33
CA PRO A 15 -2.48 3.64 20.11
C PRO A 15 -1.81 3.47 18.74
N PHE A 16 -1.57 4.58 18.05
CA PHE A 16 -1.07 4.60 16.68
C PHE A 16 -0.06 5.74 16.50
N VAL A 17 0.75 5.63 15.45
CA VAL A 17 1.73 6.65 15.06
C VAL A 17 1.39 7.17 13.67
N LEU A 18 1.61 8.46 13.44
CA LEU A 18 1.41 9.11 12.15
C LEU A 18 2.71 9.77 11.71
N GLY A 19 3.09 9.61 10.43
CA GLY A 19 4.20 10.35 9.86
C GLY A 19 4.02 11.86 10.05
N GLY A 20 4.98 12.50 10.72
CA GLY A 20 4.90 13.91 11.13
C GLY A 20 4.86 14.15 12.64
N LEU A 21 4.61 13.10 13.44
CA LEU A 21 4.83 13.11 14.89
C LEU A 21 5.65 11.89 15.31
N ASP A 22 6.75 12.13 16.02
CA ASP A 22 7.53 11.08 16.70
C ASP A 22 6.87 10.65 18.02
N GLU A 23 5.54 10.67 18.07
CA GLU A 23 4.76 10.39 19.27
C GLU A 23 3.65 9.38 18.97
N VAL A 24 3.43 8.49 19.94
CA VAL A 24 2.31 7.56 19.93
C VAL A 24 1.04 8.27 20.39
N LEU A 25 0.08 8.40 19.48
CA LEU A 25 -1.23 8.93 19.77
C LEU A 25 -2.10 7.87 20.45
N PRO A 26 -2.92 8.24 21.44
CA PRO A 26 -3.78 7.29 22.14
C PRO A 26 -4.88 6.72 21.24
N ALA A 27 -5.42 5.56 21.59
CA ALA A 27 -6.65 5.06 20.98
C ALA A 27 -7.79 6.07 21.20
N GLY A 28 -8.64 6.27 20.19
CA GLY A 28 -9.72 7.25 20.30
C GLY A 28 -10.37 7.60 18.97
N THR A 29 -11.34 8.51 19.05
CA THR A 29 -12.12 8.97 17.90
C THR A 29 -11.64 10.36 17.48
N TYR A 30 -10.99 10.46 16.33
CA TYR A 30 -10.37 11.68 15.84
C TYR A 30 -11.18 12.30 14.70
N SER A 31 -11.20 13.64 14.64
CA SER A 31 -11.76 14.37 13.50
C SER A 31 -10.66 14.60 12.47
N VAL A 32 -10.95 14.30 11.21
CA VAL A 32 -10.06 14.50 10.07
C VAL A 32 -10.74 15.43 9.08
N GLU A 33 -10.01 16.43 8.63
CA GLU A 33 -10.42 17.36 7.58
C GLU A 33 -9.53 17.11 6.36
N THR A 34 -10.14 17.10 5.17
CA THR A 34 -9.42 16.89 3.91
C THR A 34 -9.82 17.99 2.94
N ASP A 35 -8.85 18.78 2.52
CA ASP A 35 -9.05 19.77 1.48
C ASP A 35 -8.89 19.12 0.11
N GLU A 36 -9.94 19.22 -0.69
CA GLU A 36 -10.03 18.69 -2.04
C GLU A 36 -10.18 19.87 -3.01
N GLU A 37 -9.27 20.00 -3.98
CA GLU A 37 -9.45 20.95 -5.07
C GLU A 37 -10.23 20.28 -6.21
N LEU A 38 -11.31 20.93 -6.64
CA LEU A 38 -12.02 20.58 -7.86
C LEU A 38 -11.18 21.00 -9.06
N LEU A 39 -10.80 20.02 -9.87
CA LEU A 39 -10.15 20.21 -11.15
C LEU A 39 -11.22 20.52 -12.19
N GLU A 40 -11.37 21.81 -12.52
CA GLU A 40 -12.27 22.31 -13.55
C GLU A 40 -11.62 22.16 -14.95
N GLY A 41 -12.39 21.83 -15.99
CA GLY A 41 -11.88 21.72 -17.38
C GLY A 41 -11.52 20.31 -17.86
N ILE A 42 -11.74 19.29 -17.03
CA ILE A 42 -11.81 17.87 -17.42
C ILE A 42 -13.27 17.50 -17.67
N SER A 43 -13.52 16.53 -18.56
CA SER A 43 -14.88 16.13 -18.99
C SER A 43 -15.80 15.68 -17.85
N PHE A 44 -15.26 15.44 -16.65
CA PHE A 44 -15.98 15.10 -15.42
C PHE A 44 -15.35 15.82 -14.22
N PRO A 45 -16.14 16.22 -13.21
CA PRO A 45 -15.59 16.79 -11.98
C PRO A 45 -14.68 15.77 -11.29
N ALA A 46 -13.38 16.08 -11.18
CA ALA A 46 -12.43 15.29 -10.38
C ALA A 46 -11.86 16.14 -9.25
N TYR A 47 -11.51 15.46 -8.15
CA TYR A 47 -11.03 16.09 -6.93
C TYR A 47 -9.60 15.63 -6.66
N ARG A 48 -8.65 16.56 -6.51
CA ARG A 48 -7.31 16.26 -5.98
C ARG A 48 -7.26 16.59 -4.50
N ARG A 49 -6.79 15.64 -3.69
CA ARG A 49 -6.52 15.89 -2.26
C ARG A 49 -5.29 16.79 -2.14
N MET A 50 -5.41 17.89 -1.41
CA MET A 50 -4.33 18.86 -1.21
C MET A 50 -3.77 18.83 0.21
N LEU A 51 -4.65 18.71 1.21
CA LEU A 51 -4.26 18.76 2.62
C LEU A 51 -5.11 17.78 3.42
N THR A 52 -4.51 17.08 4.38
CA THR A 52 -5.26 16.27 5.37
C THR A 52 -4.82 16.69 6.76
N LEU A 53 -5.78 17.13 7.56
CA LEU A 53 -5.59 17.62 8.92
C LEU A 53 -6.27 16.66 9.89
N ILE A 54 -5.60 16.26 10.96
CA ILE A 54 -6.19 15.47 12.05
C ILE A 54 -6.19 16.28 13.34
N HIS A 55 -7.34 16.37 13.98
CA HIS A 55 -7.52 17.07 15.26
C HIS A 55 -7.34 16.07 16.39
N LEU A 56 -6.28 16.29 17.18
CA LEU A 56 -5.91 15.49 18.33
C LEU A 56 -6.65 15.96 19.57
N HIS A 57 -6.99 15.01 20.44
CA HIS A 57 -7.60 15.27 21.74
C HIS A 57 -6.59 15.90 22.68
N ALA A 58 -7.08 16.70 23.64
CA ALA A 58 -6.24 17.25 24.69
C ALA A 58 -5.59 16.11 25.49
N LYS A 59 -4.26 16.12 25.57
CA LYS A 59 -3.49 15.10 26.29
C LYS A 59 -3.71 15.24 27.80
N PRO A 60 -3.79 14.14 28.57
CA PRO A 60 -3.73 14.22 30.02
C PRO A 60 -2.39 14.83 30.43
N GLY A 61 -2.43 16.07 30.92
CA GLY A 61 -1.24 16.89 31.22
C GLY A 61 -1.27 18.27 30.53
N HIS A 62 -2.02 18.41 29.43
CA HIS A 62 -2.28 19.69 28.76
C HIS A 62 -3.78 19.83 28.45
N PRO A 63 -4.64 19.92 29.48
CA PRO A 63 -6.06 20.14 29.28
C PRO A 63 -6.29 21.44 28.50
N GLY A 64 -6.91 21.35 27.32
CA GLY A 64 -7.22 22.50 26.45
C GLY A 64 -6.32 22.67 25.23
N LEU A 65 -5.21 21.92 25.11
CA LEU A 65 -4.37 21.97 23.90
C LEU A 65 -4.86 20.94 22.87
N THR A 66 -5.82 21.34 22.03
CA THR A 66 -6.15 20.61 20.80
C THR A 66 -5.07 20.88 19.77
N GLN A 67 -4.31 19.85 19.38
CA GLN A 67 -3.32 19.96 18.31
C GLN A 67 -3.93 19.54 16.99
N THR A 68 -3.63 20.29 15.92
CA THR A 68 -3.97 19.89 14.55
C THR A 68 -2.70 19.50 13.84
N LEU A 69 -2.64 18.27 13.34
CA LEU A 69 -1.50 17.76 12.60
C LEU A 69 -1.85 17.67 11.11
N THR A 70 -0.95 18.16 10.27
CA THR A 70 -1.00 17.89 8.83
C THR A 70 -0.37 16.52 8.57
N ILE A 71 -1.12 15.63 7.93
CA ILE A 71 -0.66 14.29 7.56
C ILE A 71 -0.86 14.01 6.08
N ASP A 72 -0.11 13.05 5.56
CA ASP A 72 -0.36 12.51 4.24
C ASP A 72 -1.62 11.61 4.26
N PRO A 73 -2.52 11.72 3.27
CA PRO A 73 -3.71 10.89 3.21
C PRO A 73 -3.40 9.38 3.10
N ASN A 74 -2.26 8.99 2.52
CA ASN A 74 -1.84 7.59 2.44
C ASN A 74 -1.37 7.09 3.81
N GLU A 75 -0.72 7.94 4.60
CA GLU A 75 -0.31 7.61 5.97
C GLU A 75 -1.53 7.36 6.88
N LEU A 76 -2.59 8.17 6.74
CA LEU A 76 -3.84 7.96 7.46
C LEU A 76 -4.47 6.60 7.11
N ASP A 77 -4.53 6.27 5.81
CA ASP A 77 -5.06 4.98 5.33
C ASP A 77 -4.22 3.79 5.83
N ALA A 78 -2.89 3.91 5.77
CA ALA A 78 -1.98 2.91 6.28
C ALA A 78 -2.13 2.71 7.80
N ALA A 79 -2.28 3.79 8.58
CA ALA A 79 -2.52 3.72 10.02
C ALA A 79 -3.85 3.00 10.34
N LEU A 80 -4.91 3.31 9.60
CA LEU A 80 -6.21 2.64 9.76
C LEU A 80 -6.14 1.15 9.40
N LYS A 81 -5.44 0.80 8.32
CA LYS A 81 -5.22 -0.61 7.93
C LYS A 81 -4.43 -1.38 8.99
N ARG A 82 -3.39 -0.78 9.59
CA ARG A 82 -2.64 -1.39 10.69
C ARG A 82 -3.52 -1.61 11.93
N ASP A 83 -4.36 -0.64 12.29
CA ASP A 83 -5.31 -0.76 13.41
C ASP A 83 -6.36 -1.85 13.17
N GLN A 84 -6.74 -2.11 11.91
CA GLN A 84 -7.64 -3.23 11.57
C GLN A 84 -6.90 -4.58 11.52
N ALA A 85 -5.75 -4.65 10.85
CA ALA A 85 -5.02 -5.91 10.66
C ALA A 85 -4.51 -6.52 11.97
N LEU A 86 -4.02 -5.71 12.91
CA LEU A 86 -3.64 -6.25 14.22
C LEU A 86 -4.86 -6.72 15.05
N ALA A 87 -6.11 -6.38 14.66
CA ALA A 87 -7.31 -6.90 15.33
C ALA A 87 -7.61 -8.34 14.86
N GLU A 88 -7.04 -8.75 13.72
CA GLU A 88 -7.20 -10.05 13.10
C GLU A 88 -5.97 -10.94 13.32
N ILE A 89 -5.29 -10.85 14.48
CA ILE A 89 -4.34 -11.90 14.86
C ILE A 89 -5.15 -13.02 15.54
N PRO A 90 -5.49 -14.13 14.86
CA PRO A 90 -5.98 -15.30 15.54
C PRO A 90 -4.85 -15.82 16.43
N VAL A 91 -5.01 -15.66 17.74
CA VAL A 91 -4.19 -16.38 18.71
C VAL A 91 -4.41 -17.87 18.48
N GLY A 92 -3.44 -18.54 17.88
CA GLY A 92 -3.42 -19.98 17.71
C GLY A 92 -3.07 -20.45 16.30
N ARG A 93 -1.78 -20.69 16.05
CA ARG A 93 -1.26 -22.04 15.74
C ARG A 93 0.25 -22.03 15.53
N ASN A 94 0.91 -22.65 16.49
CA ASN A 94 2.05 -23.55 16.36
C ASN A 94 3.39 -23.03 15.84
N GLY A 95 4.36 -23.06 16.74
CA GLY A 95 5.77 -23.15 16.39
C GLY A 95 6.04 -24.38 15.52
N SER A 96 6.53 -24.13 14.32
CA SER A 96 7.50 -24.99 13.65
C SER A 96 8.33 -24.07 12.77
N GLN A 97 9.22 -23.34 13.43
CA GLN A 97 10.44 -22.91 12.77
C GLN A 97 11.21 -24.17 12.37
N LYS A 98 11.30 -24.44 11.07
CA LYS A 98 12.48 -25.13 10.53
C LYS A 98 13.06 -24.24 9.44
N THR A 99 13.89 -23.33 9.90
CA THR A 99 14.66 -22.37 9.13
C THR A 99 15.88 -23.05 8.49
N LEU A 100 16.20 -22.61 7.26
CA LEU A 100 17.53 -22.55 6.63
C LEU A 100 18.10 -23.91 6.16
N LYS A 101 18.83 -24.03 5.04
CA LYS A 101 19.84 -23.13 4.47
C LYS A 101 20.16 -23.59 3.03
N GLY A 102 20.48 -22.67 2.13
CA GLY A 102 20.94 -22.99 0.78
C GLY A 102 22.30 -23.72 0.75
N THR A 103 22.56 -24.38 -0.40
CA THR A 103 23.83 -24.43 -1.18
C THR A 103 23.92 -25.74 -1.98
N ARG A 104 23.76 -25.63 -3.31
CA ARG A 104 24.46 -26.38 -4.38
C ARG A 104 23.85 -25.93 -5.71
N GLU A 105 24.39 -24.93 -6.39
CA GLU A 105 25.45 -25.11 -7.40
C GLU A 105 25.37 -26.45 -8.14
N SER A 106 24.86 -26.43 -9.37
CA SER A 106 25.57 -26.90 -10.58
C SER A 106 24.62 -27.44 -11.66
N ARG A 107 24.75 -26.85 -12.85
CA ARG A 107 24.79 -27.56 -14.14
C ARG A 107 23.44 -28.05 -14.72
N ARG A 108 22.86 -27.23 -15.61
CA ARG A 108 22.65 -27.56 -17.04
C ARG A 108 21.94 -26.39 -17.73
N GLU A 109 22.76 -25.45 -18.19
CA GLU A 109 22.44 -24.59 -19.32
C GLU A 109 23.18 -25.18 -20.52
N GLU A 110 22.54 -26.09 -21.25
CA GLU A 110 22.97 -26.47 -22.60
C GLU A 110 21.82 -27.19 -23.30
N ALA A 111 21.57 -26.80 -24.56
CA ALA A 111 20.63 -27.38 -25.52
C ALA A 111 19.16 -26.89 -25.51
N ASP A 112 18.94 -25.59 -25.75
CA ASP A 112 17.86 -25.18 -26.67
C ASP A 112 18.18 -23.82 -27.33
N ARG A 113 19.35 -23.73 -27.94
CA ARG A 113 19.66 -22.68 -28.92
C ARG A 113 20.15 -23.36 -30.19
N GLN A 114 19.22 -23.74 -31.05
CA GLN A 114 19.38 -23.70 -32.51
C GLN A 114 18.13 -24.29 -33.19
N ALA A 115 17.28 -23.40 -33.69
CA ALA A 115 16.43 -23.70 -34.84
C ALA A 115 16.31 -22.41 -35.66
N ILE A 116 17.41 -22.02 -36.30
CA ILE A 116 17.42 -21.01 -37.38
C ILE A 116 17.87 -21.74 -38.65
N GLU A 117 16.88 -21.98 -39.51
CA GLU A 117 16.87 -21.92 -40.98
C GLU A 117 18.20 -22.08 -41.76
N ARG A 118 18.25 -23.15 -42.58
CA ARG A 118 18.90 -23.33 -43.90
C ARG A 118 18.41 -24.69 -44.40
N GLY A 119 17.69 -24.86 -45.51
CA GLY A 119 17.91 -24.27 -46.82
C GLY A 119 18.65 -25.29 -47.69
N GLU A 120 18.07 -25.61 -48.85
CA GLU A 120 18.65 -26.34 -50.01
C GLU A 120 18.42 -27.87 -49.97
N ASP A 121 17.49 -28.43 -50.75
CA ASP A 121 17.39 -28.59 -52.22
C ASP A 121 17.86 -30.00 -52.64
N GLU A 122 17.28 -30.49 -53.74
CA GLU A 122 17.62 -31.70 -54.49
C GLU A 122 16.92 -33.02 -54.09
N GLY A 123 15.98 -33.41 -54.95
CA GLY A 123 16.11 -34.74 -55.55
C GLY A 123 14.94 -35.71 -55.45
N MET A 124 14.24 -35.83 -56.58
CA MET A 124 13.91 -37.12 -57.20
C MET A 124 12.56 -37.77 -56.83
N ILE A 125 11.58 -37.53 -57.72
CA ILE A 125 10.62 -38.48 -58.31
C ILE A 125 10.62 -39.92 -57.74
N VAL A 126 9.43 -40.45 -57.40
CA VAL A 126 8.63 -41.37 -58.24
C VAL A 126 7.40 -41.89 -57.46
N HIS A 127 6.21 -41.74 -58.04
CA HIS A 127 5.08 -42.66 -57.81
C HIS A 127 5.44 -44.02 -58.47
N PRO A 128 5.03 -45.20 -57.97
CA PRO A 128 3.64 -45.65 -58.20
C PRO A 128 3.08 -46.70 -57.20
N GLY A 129 1.80 -47.04 -57.36
CA GLY A 129 1.12 -48.18 -56.74
C GLY A 129 -0.39 -48.03 -56.79
#